data_AF-A0A510I259-F1
#
_entry.id   AF-A0A510I259-F1
#
_cell.length_a   1.000
_cell.length_b   1.000
_cell.length_c   1.000
_cell.angle_alpha   90.00
_cell.angle_beta   90.00
_cell.angle_gamma   90.00
#
_symmetry.space_group_name_H-M   'P 1'
#
loop_
_entity.id
_entity.type
_entity.pdbx_description
1 polymer ?
#
loop_
_entity_poly.entity_id
_entity_poly.type
_entity_poly.pdbx_seq_one_letter_code
_entity_poly.pdbx_strand_id
1 'polypeptide(L)'
;MKYLSPIILLLLVGCSNSTPPSGTDSMQWNQYGMQRAEAGDTKLSIQELNKDDELYMAYSNGYETGRANYCAQDAFSLGESRRYYRGICDEIDDRFRREYELGRTLKGSKRY
;
A
#
# COMPACT_ATOMS: atom_id res chain seq x y z
N MET A 1 -35.06 26.99 -22.69
CA MET A 1 -34.64 26.69 -21.31
C MET A 1 -33.14 26.43 -21.32
N LYS A 2 -32.37 27.28 -20.64
CA LYS A 2 -30.91 27.36 -20.69
C LYS A 2 -30.35 26.94 -19.34
N TYR A 3 -29.93 25.68 -19.17
CA TYR A 3 -29.17 25.19 -18.01
C TYR A 3 -28.50 23.86 -18.42
N LEU A 4 -27.28 23.48 -18.06
CA LEU A 4 -26.15 24.08 -17.37
C LEU A 4 -25.03 23.05 -17.62
N SER A 5 -23.85 23.48 -18.06
CA SER A 5 -22.70 22.60 -18.31
C SER A 5 -22.30 21.86 -17.02
N PRO A 6 -22.05 20.54 -17.03
CA PRO A 6 -21.62 19.84 -15.83
C PRO A 6 -20.17 20.23 -15.51
N ILE A 7 -19.97 20.76 -14.31
CA ILE A 7 -18.67 21.01 -13.71
C ILE A 7 -17.95 19.67 -13.56
N ILE A 8 -16.85 19.49 -14.29
CA ILE A 8 -15.94 18.35 -14.13
C ILE A 8 -15.19 18.57 -12.81
N LEU A 9 -15.58 17.83 -11.77
CA LEU A 9 -14.80 17.71 -10.54
C LEU A 9 -13.54 16.86 -10.85
N LEU A 10 -12.41 17.51 -11.04
CA LEU A 10 -11.10 16.86 -11.03
C LEU A 10 -10.73 16.56 -9.57
N LEU A 11 -11.00 15.33 -9.12
CA LEU A 11 -10.45 14.79 -7.88
C LEU A 11 -8.96 14.51 -8.08
N LEU A 12 -8.13 15.50 -7.73
CA LEU A 12 -6.68 15.33 -7.58
C LEU A 12 -6.42 14.52 -6.30
N VAL A 13 -6.53 13.18 -6.38
CA VAL A 13 -5.96 12.28 -5.35
C VAL A 13 -4.43 12.27 -5.52
N GLY A 14 -3.78 13.25 -4.88
CA GLY A 14 -2.33 13.38 -4.81
C GLY A 14 -1.73 12.51 -3.70
N CYS A 15 -0.58 11.89 -4.01
CA CYS A 15 0.33 11.08 -3.20
C CYS A 15 -0.05 10.90 -1.71
N SER A 16 -0.80 9.85 -1.38
CA SER A 16 -1.09 9.49 0.02
C SER A 16 0.12 8.80 0.66
N ASN A 17 1.11 9.58 1.08
CA ASN A 17 2.02 9.13 2.12
C ASN A 17 1.25 9.32 3.44
N SER A 18 0.56 8.27 3.90
CA SER A 18 -0.25 8.35 5.11
C SER A 18 0.64 8.73 6.28
N THR A 19 0.36 9.86 6.93
CA THR A 19 1.06 10.25 8.17
C THR A 19 0.50 9.43 9.33
N PRO A 20 1.34 8.95 10.27
CA PRO A 20 0.84 8.30 11.47
C PRO A 20 -0.18 9.18 12.21
N PRO A 21 -1.30 8.62 12.69
CA PRO A 21 -2.22 9.34 13.56
C PRO A 21 -1.51 9.83 14.84
N SER A 22 -1.94 10.97 15.37
CA SER A 22 -1.43 11.49 16.64
C SER A 22 -2.26 11.07 17.86
N GLY A 23 -3.54 10.74 17.65
CA GLY A 23 -4.50 10.43 18.71
C GLY A 23 -4.49 8.99 19.21
N THR A 24 -5.44 8.69 20.09
CA THR A 24 -5.68 7.36 20.70
C THR A 24 -6.88 6.64 20.08
N ASP A 25 -7.29 7.05 18.88
CA ASP A 25 -8.42 6.46 18.17
C ASP A 25 -7.96 5.20 17.42
N SER A 26 -8.34 4.03 17.94
CA SER A 26 -7.97 2.74 17.36
C SER A 26 -8.42 2.57 15.91
N MET A 27 -9.53 3.20 15.49
CA MET A 27 -10.00 3.16 14.10
C MET A 27 -9.03 3.89 13.17
N GLN A 28 -8.51 5.05 13.59
CA GLN A 28 -7.51 5.79 12.81
C GLN A 28 -6.20 5.00 12.68
N TRP A 29 -5.78 4.31 13.75
CA TRP A 29 -4.60 3.45 13.72
C TRP A 29 -4.77 2.25 12.80
N ASN A 30 -5.94 1.62 12.83
CA ASN A 30 -6.29 0.54 11.90
C ASN A 30 -6.24 1.02 10.44
N GLN A 31 -6.90 2.13 10.14
CA GLN A 31 -6.89 2.70 8.79
C GLN A 31 -5.47 3.07 8.33
N TYR A 32 -4.65 3.63 9.22
CA TYR A 32 -3.25 3.93 8.94
C TYR A 32 -2.44 2.68 8.59
N GLY A 33 -2.60 1.60 9.34
CA GLY A 33 -1.96 0.31 9.05
C GLY A 33 -2.34 -0.21 7.67
N MET A 34 -3.64 -0.19 7.35
CA MET A 34 -4.17 -0.65 6.07
C MET A 34 -3.59 0.15 4.91
N GLN A 35 -3.66 1.48 4.97
CA GLN A 35 -3.14 2.38 3.93
C GLN A 35 -1.63 2.20 3.71
N ARG A 36 -0.87 2.02 4.79
CA ARG A 36 0.57 1.79 4.71
C ARG A 36 0.90 0.51 3.94
N ALA A 37 0.20 -0.58 4.23
CA ALA A 37 0.42 -1.85 3.53
C ALA A 37 -0.04 -1.77 2.06
N GLU A 38 -1.16 -1.11 1.78
CA GLU A 38 -1.64 -0.86 0.40
C GLU A 38 -0.69 0.04 -0.41
N ALA A 39 0.07 0.91 0.25
CA ALA A 39 1.15 1.67 -0.36
C ALA A 39 2.40 0.81 -0.67
N GLY A 40 2.48 -0.42 -0.12
CA GLY A 40 3.61 -1.33 -0.28
C GLY A 40 4.72 -1.12 0.76
N ASP A 41 4.46 -0.39 1.84
CA ASP A 41 5.44 -0.12 2.89
C ASP A 41 5.53 -1.26 3.91
N THR A 42 6.71 -1.45 4.49
CA THR A 42 6.97 -2.47 5.51
C THR A 42 6.25 -2.13 6.82
N LYS A 43 5.84 -3.16 7.56
CA LYS A 43 5.23 -3.02 8.88
C LYS A 43 6.19 -2.31 9.83
N LEU A 44 5.69 -1.35 10.59
CA LEU A 44 6.44 -0.74 11.68
C LEU A 44 6.36 -1.66 12.90
N SER A 45 7.48 -1.80 13.58
CA SER A 45 7.56 -2.41 14.90
C SER A 45 6.87 -1.54 15.96
N ILE A 46 6.56 -2.14 17.10
CA ILE A 46 6.01 -1.41 18.24
C ILE A 46 6.96 -0.31 18.72
N GLN A 47 8.28 -0.54 18.63
CA GLN A 47 9.31 0.43 19.00
C GLN A 47 9.33 1.64 18.05
N GLU A 48 9.18 1.42 16.75
CA GLU A 48 9.12 2.49 15.75
C GLU A 48 7.87 3.36 15.91
N LEU A 49 6.74 2.76 16.29
CA LEU A 49 5.49 3.48 16.51
C LEU A 49 5.44 4.21 17.85
N ASN A 50 6.08 3.67 18.88
CA ASN A 50 6.07 4.20 20.25
C ASN A 50 4.65 4.49 20.74
N LYS A 51 3.80 3.47 20.67
CA LYS A 51 2.40 3.48 21.13
C LYS A 51 2.17 2.34 22.11
N ASP A 52 1.08 2.44 22.86
CA ASP A 52 0.62 1.33 23.70
C ASP A 52 0.21 0.11 22.85
N ASP A 53 0.06 -1.03 23.53
CA ASP A 53 -0.25 -2.31 22.89
C ASP A 53 -1.61 -2.28 22.16
N GLU A 54 -2.59 -1.52 22.66
CA GLU A 54 -3.92 -1.43 22.05
C GLU A 54 -3.86 -0.76 20.67
N LEU A 55 -3.22 0.40 20.60
CA LEU A 55 -3.06 1.15 19.35
C LEU A 55 -2.12 0.41 18.38
N TYR A 56 -1.09 -0.26 18.89
CA TYR A 56 -0.22 -1.11 18.08
C TYR A 56 -0.97 -2.30 17.48
N MET A 57 -1.85 -2.96 18.25
CA MET A 57 -2.70 -4.04 17.76
C MET A 57 -3.68 -3.54 16.69
N ALA A 58 -4.31 -2.38 16.91
CA ALA A 58 -5.21 -1.78 15.94
C ALA A 58 -4.51 -1.50 14.61
N TYR A 59 -3.33 -0.86 14.66
CA TYR A 59 -2.43 -0.66 13.52
C TYR A 59 -2.07 -1.99 12.84
N SER A 60 -1.66 -2.98 13.62
CA SER A 60 -1.21 -4.27 13.11
C SER A 60 -2.33 -5.00 12.36
N ASN A 61 -3.55 -5.00 12.89
CA ASN A 61 -4.71 -5.61 12.23
C ASN A 61 -5.04 -4.92 10.90
N GLY A 62 -4.96 -3.59 10.87
CA GLY A 62 -5.12 -2.81 9.66
C GLY A 62 -4.06 -3.15 8.63
N TYR A 63 -2.80 -3.21 9.06
CA TYR A 63 -1.67 -3.57 8.21
C TYR A 63 -1.84 -4.95 7.57
N GLU A 64 -2.29 -5.95 8.32
CA GLU A 64 -2.54 -7.29 7.76
C GLU A 64 -3.64 -7.28 6.71
N THR A 65 -4.71 -6.50 6.93
CA THR A 65 -5.79 -6.34 5.94
C THR A 65 -5.26 -5.68 4.65
N GLY A 66 -4.54 -4.57 4.78
CA GLY A 66 -3.97 -3.89 3.61
C GLY A 66 -2.88 -4.71 2.92
N ARG A 67 -2.15 -5.55 3.66
CA ARG A 67 -1.14 -6.46 3.12
C ARG A 67 -1.80 -7.55 2.28
N ALA A 68 -2.90 -8.13 2.74
CA ALA A 68 -3.69 -9.06 1.93
C ALA A 68 -4.16 -8.41 0.62
N ASN A 69 -4.65 -7.16 0.69
CA ASN A 69 -5.05 -6.40 -0.51
C ASN A 69 -3.88 -6.16 -1.47
N TYR A 70 -2.74 -5.71 -0.97
CA TYR A 70 -1.55 -5.47 -1.79
C TYR A 70 -1.03 -6.76 -2.42
N CYS A 71 -0.98 -7.86 -1.66
CA CYS A 71 -0.44 -9.14 -2.13
C CYS A 71 -1.39 -9.90 -3.07
N ALA A 72 -2.65 -9.48 -3.18
CA ALA A 72 -3.60 -10.00 -4.16
C ALA A 72 -3.42 -9.40 -5.58
N GLN A 73 -2.61 -8.34 -5.73
CA GLN A 73 -2.36 -7.75 -7.04
C GLN A 73 -1.43 -8.64 -7.89
N ASP A 74 -1.48 -8.45 -9.21
CA ASP A 74 -0.55 -9.13 -10.11
C ASP A 74 0.88 -8.59 -9.93
N ALA A 75 1.74 -9.42 -9.35
CA ALA A 75 3.13 -9.07 -9.07
C ALA A 75 3.93 -8.76 -10.35
N PHE A 76 3.64 -9.44 -11.46
CA PHE A 76 4.28 -9.18 -12.74
C PHE A 76 3.99 -7.76 -13.23
N SER A 77 2.71 -7.38 -13.29
CA SER A 77 2.27 -6.03 -13.63
C SER A 77 2.85 -4.97 -12.69
N LEU A 78 2.96 -5.27 -11.39
CA LEU A 78 3.65 -4.39 -10.44
C LEU A 78 5.11 -4.17 -10.86
N GLY A 79 5.83 -5.23 -11.21
CA GLY A 79 7.20 -5.16 -11.73
C GLY A 79 7.31 -4.34 -13.02
N GLU A 80 6.39 -4.53 -13.97
CA GLU A 80 6.33 -3.77 -15.22
C GLU A 80 6.08 -2.27 -14.99
N SER A 81 5.35 -1.93 -13.94
CA SER A 81 5.07 -0.53 -13.56
C SER A 81 6.28 0.18 -12.93
N ARG A 82 7.37 -0.54 -12.64
CA ARG A 82 8.59 -0.02 -12.00
C ARG A 82 8.35 0.56 -10.60
N ARG A 83 7.22 0.22 -9.96
CA ARG A 83 6.99 0.50 -8.54
C ARG A 83 7.93 -0.35 -7.71
N TYR A 84 8.46 0.20 -6.62
CA TYR A 84 9.31 -0.55 -5.70
C TYR A 84 8.48 -1.60 -4.95
N TYR A 85 9.00 -2.82 -4.87
CA TYR A 85 8.48 -3.87 -4.01
C TYR A 85 9.41 -4.07 -2.81
N ARG A 86 8.87 -3.96 -1.60
CA ARG A 86 9.65 -4.02 -0.35
C ARG A 86 9.66 -5.38 0.33
N GLY A 87 9.16 -6.42 -0.32
CA GLY A 87 9.16 -7.78 0.24
C GLY A 87 7.98 -8.11 1.15
N ILE A 88 6.95 -7.25 1.23
CA ILE A 88 5.86 -7.43 2.19
C ILE A 88 5.03 -8.70 1.97
N CYS A 89 5.10 -9.31 0.78
CA CYS A 89 4.38 -10.53 0.43
C CYS A 89 5.25 -11.79 0.49
N ASP A 90 6.54 -11.69 0.78
CA ASP A 90 7.49 -12.81 0.64
C ASP A 90 7.17 -13.98 1.58
N GLU A 91 6.64 -13.68 2.76
CA GLU A 91 6.22 -14.69 3.74
C GLU A 91 4.81 -15.25 3.47
N ILE A 92 4.06 -14.63 2.55
CA ILE A 92 2.68 -15.04 2.18
C ILE A 92 2.70 -15.90 0.92
N ASP A 93 3.39 -15.44 -0.13
CA ASP A 93 3.56 -16.16 -1.39
C ASP A 93 4.99 -15.96 -1.91
N ASP A 94 5.79 -17.02 -1.84
CA ASP A 94 7.19 -17.04 -2.25
C ASP A 94 7.38 -16.75 -3.76
N ARG A 95 6.32 -16.88 -4.55
CA ARG A 95 6.31 -16.56 -5.99
C ARG A 95 6.19 -15.06 -6.25
N PHE A 96 5.60 -14.29 -5.34
CA PHE A 96 5.31 -12.87 -5.58
C PHE A 96 6.58 -12.10 -5.99
N ARG A 97 7.68 -12.30 -5.24
CA ARG A 97 8.98 -11.72 -5.56
C ARG A 97 9.50 -12.16 -6.94
N ARG A 98 9.38 -13.45 -7.28
CA ARG A 98 9.86 -13.97 -8.56
C ARG A 98 9.12 -13.32 -9.74
N GLU A 99 7.79 -13.27 -9.67
CA GLU A 99 6.95 -12.65 -10.71
C GLU A 99 7.20 -11.15 -10.84
N TYR A 100 7.36 -10.44 -9.71
CA TYR A 100 7.77 -9.03 -9.71
C TYR A 100 9.08 -8.79 -10.45
N GLU A 101 10.10 -9.62 -10.18
CA GLU A 101 11.41 -9.49 -10.84
C GLU A 101 11.35 -9.82 -12.34
N LEU A 102 10.51 -10.79 -12.74
CA LEU A 102 10.26 -11.10 -14.15
C LEU A 102 9.64 -9.90 -14.87
N GLY A 103 8.57 -9.30 -14.32
CA GLY A 103 7.95 -8.10 -14.90
C GLY A 103 8.91 -6.92 -15.00
N ARG A 104 9.77 -6.74 -13.99
CA ARG A 104 10.77 -5.67 -13.95
C ARG A 104 11.85 -5.81 -15.03
N THR A 105 12.22 -7.04 -15.40
CA THR A 105 13.33 -7.34 -16.33
C THR A 105 12.87 -7.49 -17.79
N LEU A 106 11.73 -8.16 -18.04
CA LEU A 106 11.23 -8.40 -19.41
C LEU A 106 10.84 -7.12 -20.15
N LYS A 107 10.27 -6.12 -19.47
CA LYS A 107 10.00 -4.80 -20.06
C LYS A 107 11.29 -4.03 -20.38
N GLY A 108 12.37 -4.29 -19.64
CA GLY A 108 13.71 -3.76 -19.95
C GLY A 108 14.32 -4.40 -21.19
N SER A 109 14.03 -5.68 -21.43
CA SER A 109 14.50 -6.42 -22.61
C SER A 109 13.85 -5.97 -23.94
N LYS A 110 12.63 -5.43 -23.92
CA LYS A 110 11.93 -4.96 -25.13
C LYS A 110 12.40 -3.57 -25.63
N ARG A 111 13.43 -2.99 -25.03
CA ARG A 111 13.93 -1.63 -25.34
C ARG A 111 15.26 -1.59 -26.10
N TYR A 112 15.72 -2.72 -26.64
CA TYR A 112 16.93 -2.81 -27.46
C TYR A 112 16.60 -3.39 -28.83
#